data_AF-A0A8J1TM37-F1
#
_entry.id   AF-A0A8J1TM37-F1
#
_cell.length_a   1.000
_cell.length_b   1.000
_cell.length_c   1.000
_cell.angle_alpha   90.00
_cell.angle_beta   90.00
_cell.angle_gamma   90.00
#
_symmetry.space_group_name_H-M   'P 1'
#
loop_
_entity.id
_entity.type
_entity.pdbx_description
1 polymer ?
#
loop_
_entity_poly.entity_id
_entity_poly.type
_entity_poly.pdbx_seq_one_letter_code
_entity_poly.pdbx_strand_id
1 'polypeptide(L)'
;MKLFLYKKLRPLVRMVTVILIVALIHLLLNNLEDTFFRNTVKPSDTFVRSCDFISEIRATPVKYNSANTESILLEGQSLGINTTRIAIGCAIKIRQEDLQKDDISHLLLFVDLLPSFCSTMSKGFIYEFYFAHDYNDTFFIRDAAYERFNEIFNGVLKNRSECHKFEDIEKAIKVHFVKCQYSGKPAWAQNDAMMAAHADNMTFFYRINDDTILQTSGWTEQFIATLSTYKPPLIGVVGPNHKGGKLSILTYDFVHRHHIDIFGFYYPRELSAWYADDWITRVYEPSRSLKLRNIKLFHTKKLGIRYDRDKAHSKMLPKLLKRDRKVLQTYLKTHPP
;
A
#
# COMPACT_ATOMS: atom_id res chain seq x y z
N MET A 1 -3.87 -18.37 -67.54
CA MET A 1 -3.03 -19.05 -66.53
C MET A 1 -2.50 -18.14 -65.41
N LYS A 2 -1.84 -17.00 -65.71
CA LYS A 2 -1.28 -16.07 -64.69
C LYS A 2 -2.31 -15.51 -63.67
N LEU A 3 -3.53 -15.18 -64.12
CA LEU A 3 -4.58 -14.63 -63.25
C LEU A 3 -5.15 -15.66 -62.25
N PHE A 4 -5.10 -16.95 -62.61
CA PHE A 4 -5.59 -18.05 -61.77
C PHE A 4 -4.60 -18.38 -60.64
N LEU A 5 -3.29 -18.39 -60.95
CA LEU A 5 -2.24 -18.55 -59.93
C LEU A 5 -2.29 -17.43 -58.89
N TYR A 6 -2.49 -16.18 -59.33
CA TYR A 6 -2.54 -15.03 -58.42
C TYR A 6 -3.70 -15.13 -57.42
N LYS A 7 -4.90 -15.53 -57.86
CA LYS A 7 -6.06 -15.72 -56.96
C LYS A 7 -5.83 -16.85 -55.94
N LYS A 8 -5.11 -17.91 -56.33
CA LYS A 8 -4.81 -19.04 -55.44
C LYS A 8 -3.70 -18.75 -54.42
N LEU A 9 -2.75 -17.87 -54.77
CA LEU A 9 -1.62 -17.49 -53.90
C LEU A 9 -1.92 -16.31 -52.96
N ARG A 10 -2.92 -15.47 -53.26
CA ARG A 10 -3.30 -14.31 -52.44
C ARG A 10 -3.60 -14.62 -50.96
N PRO A 11 -4.28 -15.72 -50.58
CA PRO A 11 -4.50 -16.06 -49.17
C PRO A 11 -3.19 -16.45 -48.47
N LEU A 12 -2.33 -17.19 -49.17
CA LEU A 12 -1.05 -17.65 -48.64
C LEU A 12 -0.09 -16.48 -48.39
N VAL A 13 -0.03 -15.53 -49.32
CA VAL A 13 0.76 -14.29 -49.16
C VAL A 13 0.25 -13.49 -47.96
N ARG A 14 -1.07 -13.32 -47.80
CA ARG A 14 -1.64 -12.63 -46.64
C ARG A 14 -1.29 -13.33 -45.32
N MET A 15 -1.34 -14.66 -45.27
CA MET A 15 -1.00 -15.42 -44.07
C MET A 15 0.47 -15.24 -43.69
N VAL A 16 1.39 -15.33 -44.67
CA VAL A 16 2.83 -15.15 -44.44
C VAL A 16 3.15 -13.72 -43.99
N THR A 17 2.50 -12.71 -44.59
CA THR A 17 2.67 -11.31 -44.16
C THR A 17 2.22 -11.09 -42.71
N VAL A 18 1.11 -11.69 -42.28
CA VAL A 18 0.63 -11.57 -40.89
C VAL A 18 1.63 -12.22 -39.92
N ILE A 19 2.14 -13.42 -40.24
CA ILE A 19 3.13 -14.12 -39.40
C ILE A 19 4.41 -13.28 -39.27
N LEU A 20 4.90 -12.71 -40.36
CA LEU A 20 6.10 -11.86 -40.34
C LEU A 20 5.89 -10.58 -39.53
N ILE A 21 4.71 -9.94 -39.61
CA ILE A 21 4.39 -8.76 -38.81
C ILE A 21 4.35 -9.10 -37.31
N VAL A 22 3.72 -10.22 -36.94
CA VAL A 22 3.66 -10.65 -35.53
C VAL A 22 5.05 -10.98 -34.99
N ALA A 23 5.89 -11.67 -35.78
CA ALA A 23 7.26 -11.97 -35.41
C ALA A 23 8.11 -10.69 -35.25
N LEU A 24 7.94 -9.71 -36.14
CA LEU A 24 8.63 -8.42 -36.05
C LEU A 24 8.19 -7.62 -34.82
N ILE A 25 6.89 -7.63 -34.49
CA ILE A 25 6.37 -6.99 -33.27
C ILE A 25 6.96 -7.65 -32.03
N HIS A 26 7.00 -8.98 -31.95
CA HIS A 26 7.66 -9.69 -30.84
C HIS A 26 9.14 -9.35 -30.73
N LEU A 27 9.86 -9.28 -31.85
CA LEU A 27 11.29 -8.94 -31.85
C LEU A 27 11.54 -7.50 -31.37
N LEU A 28 10.67 -6.56 -31.79
CA LEU A 28 10.75 -5.15 -31.37
C LEU A 28 10.38 -4.98 -29.89
N LEU A 29 9.37 -5.70 -29.39
CA LEU A 29 9.02 -5.66 -27.97
C LEU A 29 10.13 -6.24 -27.09
N ASN A 30 10.73 -7.38 -27.47
CA ASN A 30 11.83 -7.98 -26.72
C ASN A 30 13.09 -7.09 -26.73
N ASN A 31 13.41 -6.43 -27.85
CA ASN A 31 14.54 -5.49 -27.91
C ASN A 31 14.27 -4.20 -27.12
N LEU A 32 13.03 -3.72 -27.04
CA LEU A 32 12.68 -2.56 -26.23
C LEU A 32 12.84 -2.86 -24.74
N GLU A 33 12.51 -4.07 -24.28
CA GLU A 33 12.79 -4.49 -22.90
C GLU A 33 14.30 -4.54 -22.63
N ASP A 34 15.12 -5.14 -23.52
CA ASP A 34 16.57 -5.25 -23.28
C ASP A 34 17.31 -3.90 -23.35
N THR A 35 16.84 -2.96 -24.17
CA THR A 35 17.50 -1.65 -24.32
C THR A 35 17.08 -0.66 -23.23
N PHE A 36 15.87 -0.80 -22.67
CA PHE A 36 15.40 0.07 -21.57
C PHE A 36 16.03 -0.30 -20.22
N PHE A 37 16.49 -1.55 -20.04
CA PHE A 37 17.10 -2.01 -18.79
C PHE A 37 18.62 -1.91 -18.71
N ARG A 38 19.35 -1.73 -19.83
CA ARG A 38 20.83 -1.83 -19.81
C ARG A 38 21.61 -0.52 -19.78
N ASN A 39 20.98 0.65 -19.88
CA ASN A 39 21.70 1.91 -19.81
C ASN A 39 21.36 2.71 -18.54
N THR A 40 22.35 2.72 -17.64
CA THR A 40 22.62 3.68 -16.55
C THR A 40 21.71 3.70 -15.33
N VAL A 41 21.80 2.71 -14.42
CA VAL A 41 21.72 2.91 -12.95
C VAL A 41 22.54 1.80 -12.27
N LYS A 42 23.53 2.16 -11.44
CA LYS A 42 24.12 1.21 -10.48
C LYS A 42 23.00 0.76 -9.54
N PRO A 43 22.81 -0.53 -9.21
CA PRO A 43 21.77 -0.95 -8.29
C PRO A 43 22.08 -0.39 -6.89
N SER A 44 21.55 0.79 -6.57
CA SER A 44 21.14 1.09 -5.22
C SER A 44 19.71 0.57 -5.10
N ASP A 45 19.41 -0.22 -4.06
CA ASP A 45 18.13 -0.92 -3.85
C ASP A 45 16.92 0.01 -3.62
N THR A 46 17.00 1.28 -4.02
CA THR A 46 15.99 2.30 -3.75
C THR A 46 15.17 2.57 -5.00
N PHE A 47 14.09 1.81 -5.17
CA PHE A 47 13.13 2.02 -6.25
C PHE A 47 12.09 3.07 -5.86
N VAL A 48 12.05 4.19 -6.59
CA VAL A 48 11.06 5.26 -6.40
C VAL A 48 9.97 5.13 -7.46
N ARG A 49 8.72 4.91 -7.04
CA ARG A 49 7.56 4.82 -7.94
C ARG A 49 6.91 6.18 -8.13
N SER A 50 6.57 6.54 -9.37
CA SER A 50 5.65 7.67 -9.65
C SER A 50 4.20 7.23 -9.50
N CYS A 51 3.35 8.11 -8.95
CA CYS A 51 1.91 7.85 -8.86
C CYS A 51 1.20 7.74 -10.22
N ASP A 52 1.79 8.29 -11.30
CA ASP A 52 1.18 8.21 -12.63
C ASP A 52 1.07 6.76 -13.10
N PHE A 53 2.10 5.95 -12.83
CA PHE A 53 2.12 4.52 -13.11
C PHE A 53 1.00 3.77 -12.37
N ILE A 54 0.68 4.19 -11.13
CA ILE A 54 -0.39 3.59 -10.32
C ILE A 54 -1.77 3.90 -10.92
N SER A 55 -1.93 5.07 -11.54
CA SER A 55 -3.20 5.46 -12.16
C SER A 55 -3.57 4.59 -13.38
N GLU A 56 -2.57 4.02 -14.06
CA GLU A 56 -2.74 3.16 -15.23
C GLU A 56 -3.12 1.72 -14.88
N ILE A 57 -2.80 1.24 -13.67
CA ILE A 57 -3.20 -0.10 -13.17
C ILE A 57 -4.73 -0.25 -13.05
N ARG A 58 -5.49 0.85 -13.09
CA ARG A 58 -6.94 0.91 -12.85
C ARG A 58 -7.85 0.21 -13.89
N ALA A 59 -7.32 -0.57 -14.84
CA ALA A 59 -8.09 -1.03 -16.01
C ALA A 59 -8.40 -2.54 -16.10
N THR A 60 -7.94 -3.40 -15.18
CA THR A 60 -8.19 -4.86 -15.29
C THR A 60 -8.77 -5.46 -14.01
N PRO A 61 -10.05 -5.86 -14.00
CA PRO A 61 -10.60 -6.68 -12.93
C PRO A 61 -9.86 -8.03 -12.88
N VAL A 62 -9.08 -8.27 -11.82
CA VAL A 62 -8.49 -9.57 -11.56
C VAL A 62 -9.64 -10.53 -11.22
N LYS A 63 -9.85 -11.56 -12.04
CA LYS A 63 -10.81 -12.63 -11.72
C LYS A 63 -10.26 -13.44 -10.54
N TYR A 64 -10.85 -13.23 -9.37
CA TYR A 64 -10.52 -13.99 -8.16
C TYR A 64 -11.21 -15.36 -8.20
N ASN A 65 -10.46 -16.42 -7.88
CA ASN A 65 -10.98 -17.79 -7.79
C ASN A 65 -11.12 -18.17 -6.31
N SER A 66 -12.35 -18.42 -5.85
CA SER A 66 -12.72 -18.52 -4.43
C SER A 66 -12.26 -19.80 -3.70
N ALA A 67 -11.54 -20.70 -4.37
CA ALA A 67 -11.16 -22.01 -3.84
C ALA A 67 -9.93 -22.03 -2.90
N ASN A 68 -9.24 -20.91 -2.69
CA ASN A 68 -7.95 -20.88 -1.98
C ASN A 68 -8.00 -20.38 -0.52
N THR A 69 -9.18 -20.14 0.06
CA THR A 69 -9.26 -19.45 1.35
C THR A 69 -9.00 -20.36 2.56
N GLU A 70 -9.30 -21.67 2.46
CA GLU A 70 -9.00 -22.63 3.52
C GLU A 70 -7.54 -23.13 3.51
N SER A 71 -6.84 -23.06 2.37
CA SER A 71 -5.44 -23.53 2.27
C SER A 71 -4.45 -22.55 2.91
N ILE A 72 -4.75 -21.25 2.94
CA ILE A 72 -3.82 -20.21 3.46
C ILE A 72 -3.60 -20.32 4.98
N LEU A 73 -4.57 -20.85 5.73
CA LEU A 73 -4.43 -21.06 7.19
C LEU A 73 -3.80 -22.43 7.55
N LEU A 74 -3.89 -23.43 6.68
CA LEU A 74 -3.43 -24.80 6.94
C LEU A 74 -2.12 -25.18 6.23
N GLU A 75 -1.83 -24.65 5.03
CA GLU A 75 -0.52 -24.85 4.36
C GLU A 75 0.60 -24.04 5.03
N GLY A 76 0.27 -22.98 5.77
CA GLY A 76 1.25 -22.15 6.49
C GLY A 76 1.95 -22.87 7.65
N GLN A 77 1.50 -24.06 8.05
CA GLN A 77 2.12 -24.86 9.12
C GLN A 77 3.14 -25.89 8.61
N SER A 78 3.18 -26.22 7.31
CA SER A 78 4.03 -27.32 6.81
C SER A 78 5.35 -26.89 6.16
N LEU A 79 5.60 -25.58 5.96
CA LEU A 79 6.81 -25.07 5.28
C LEU A 79 7.70 -24.12 6.10
N GLY A 80 7.52 -24.02 7.41
CA GLY A 80 8.54 -23.45 8.30
C GLY A 80 8.82 -21.94 8.21
N ILE A 81 8.23 -21.19 7.26
CA ILE A 81 8.19 -19.72 7.27
C ILE A 81 6.86 -19.29 6.64
N ASN A 82 5.90 -18.85 7.45
CA ASN A 82 4.70 -18.22 6.94
C ASN A 82 5.07 -16.81 6.44
N THR A 83 5.20 -16.62 5.12
CA THR A 83 5.69 -15.37 4.49
C THR A 83 4.59 -14.32 4.34
N THR A 84 3.75 -14.14 5.35
CA THR A 84 2.69 -13.12 5.28
C THR A 84 3.32 -11.73 5.24
N ARG A 85 3.02 -10.97 4.17
CA ARG A 85 3.59 -9.64 3.92
C ARG A 85 2.63 -8.54 4.35
N ILE A 86 3.10 -7.64 5.21
CA ILE A 86 2.35 -6.53 5.80
C ILE A 86 2.90 -5.21 5.28
N ALA A 87 2.09 -4.46 4.55
CA ALA A 87 2.47 -3.11 4.12
C ALA A 87 2.18 -2.10 5.23
N ILE A 88 3.17 -1.29 5.56
CA ILE A 88 3.02 -0.15 6.45
C ILE A 88 3.01 1.12 5.60
N GLY A 89 1.82 1.62 5.28
CA GLY A 89 1.68 2.82 4.46
C GLY A 89 1.66 4.07 5.31
N CYS A 90 2.48 5.04 4.90
CA CYS A 90 2.64 6.30 5.61
C CYS A 90 2.82 7.46 4.62
N ALA A 91 1.92 8.44 4.68
CA ALA A 91 2.12 9.73 4.01
C ALA A 91 2.99 10.61 4.89
N ILE A 92 4.17 10.99 4.37
CA ILE A 92 5.14 11.82 5.05
C ILE A 92 5.24 13.18 4.37
N LYS A 93 5.43 14.22 5.19
CA LYS A 93 5.71 15.57 4.72
C LYS A 93 6.77 16.18 5.61
N ILE A 94 7.92 16.50 5.03
CA ILE A 94 9.04 17.13 5.74
C ILE A 94 9.03 18.60 5.37
N ARG A 95 8.75 19.45 6.35
CA ARG A 95 8.68 20.90 6.14
C ARG A 95 10.07 21.49 6.25
N GLN A 96 10.28 22.64 5.62
CA GLN A 96 11.56 23.32 5.65
C GLN A 96 11.96 23.70 7.08
N GLU A 97 11.01 24.10 7.93
CA GLU A 97 11.27 24.39 9.34
C GLU A 97 11.72 23.15 10.15
N ASP A 98 11.40 21.95 9.66
CA ASP A 98 11.80 20.69 10.27
C ASP A 98 13.20 20.24 9.75
N LEU A 99 13.84 20.97 8.83
CA LEU A 99 15.17 20.62 8.31
C LEU A 99 16.27 21.38 9.07
N GLN A 100 16.75 20.78 10.15
CA GLN A 100 17.95 21.27 10.83
C GLN A 100 19.21 20.76 10.13
N LYS A 101 19.84 21.58 9.28
CA LYS A 101 21.11 21.23 8.60
C LYS A 101 21.06 19.87 7.87
N ASP A 102 19.96 19.61 7.18
CA ASP A 102 19.73 18.38 6.40
C ASP A 102 19.64 17.08 7.23
N ASP A 103 19.56 17.19 8.55
CA ASP A 103 19.35 16.05 9.44
C ASP A 103 17.86 15.84 9.71
N ILE A 104 17.34 14.69 9.29
CA ILE A 104 15.96 14.25 9.54
C ILE A 104 15.85 13.27 10.71
N SER A 105 16.95 12.93 11.39
CA SER A 105 16.99 11.94 12.47
C SER A 105 16.05 12.26 13.65
N HIS A 106 15.70 13.53 13.81
CA HIS A 106 14.82 14.03 14.86
C HIS A 106 13.32 13.95 14.51
N LEU A 107 12.96 13.63 13.27
CA LEU A 107 11.54 13.48 12.89
C LEU A 107 10.88 12.39 13.73
N LEU A 108 9.59 12.58 14.05
CA LEU A 108 8.81 11.65 14.88
C LEU A 108 8.77 10.23 14.30
N LEU A 109 8.92 10.10 12.98
CA LEU A 109 9.11 8.81 12.32
C LEU A 109 10.27 8.01 12.95
N PHE A 110 11.41 8.65 13.17
CA PHE A 110 12.65 8.00 13.64
C PHE A 110 12.75 7.96 15.17
N VAL A 111 12.17 8.93 15.87
CA VAL A 111 12.26 9.00 17.34
C VAL A 111 11.10 8.34 18.09
N ASP A 112 9.90 8.29 17.48
CA ASP A 112 8.68 7.77 18.10
C ASP A 112 8.17 6.51 17.36
N LEU A 113 7.91 6.59 16.05
CA LEU A 113 7.26 5.51 15.29
C LEU A 113 8.16 4.28 15.13
N LEU A 114 9.35 4.41 14.55
CA LEU A 114 10.24 3.26 14.32
C LEU A 114 10.65 2.54 15.62
N PRO A 115 11.07 3.23 16.69
CA PRO A 115 11.41 2.57 17.94
C PRO A 115 10.23 1.80 18.55
N SER A 116 9.02 2.39 18.51
CA SER A 116 7.82 1.74 19.03
C SER A 116 7.35 0.59 18.13
N PHE A 117 7.54 0.70 16.82
CA PHE A 117 7.32 -0.38 15.86
C PHE A 117 8.22 -1.57 16.17
N CYS A 118 9.54 -1.38 16.31
CA CYS A 118 10.45 -2.49 16.66
C CYS A 118 10.10 -3.15 18.00
N SER A 119 9.64 -2.38 18.96
CA SER A 119 9.22 -2.91 20.27
C SER A 119 7.93 -3.74 20.20
N THR A 120 7.08 -3.51 19.21
CA THR A 120 5.71 -4.05 19.17
C THR A 120 5.42 -4.96 17.99
N MET A 121 6.20 -4.92 16.92
CA MET A 121 6.02 -5.77 15.75
C MET A 121 6.18 -7.26 16.10
N SER A 122 5.45 -8.08 15.38
CA SER A 122 5.39 -9.52 15.58
C SER A 122 6.37 -10.28 14.69
N LYS A 123 6.89 -11.41 15.19
CA LYS A 123 7.70 -12.36 14.40
C LYS A 123 6.84 -13.12 13.40
N GLY A 124 7.48 -13.68 12.37
CA GLY A 124 6.79 -14.49 11.35
C GLY A 124 6.05 -13.68 10.29
N PHE A 125 6.38 -12.40 10.15
CA PHE A 125 5.84 -11.51 9.11
C PHE A 125 6.97 -10.76 8.43
N ILE A 126 6.76 -10.40 7.17
CA ILE A 126 7.63 -9.48 6.43
C ILE A 126 6.91 -8.14 6.37
N TYR A 127 7.54 -7.09 6.89
CA TYR A 127 7.00 -5.74 6.90
C TYR A 127 7.66 -4.91 5.81
N GLU A 128 6.88 -4.17 5.05
CA GLU A 128 7.42 -3.28 4.02
C GLU A 128 6.77 -1.91 4.18
N PHE A 129 7.59 -0.88 4.39
CA PHE A 129 7.14 0.49 4.54
C PHE A 129 6.98 1.14 3.18
N TYR A 130 5.82 1.76 2.94
CA TYR A 130 5.53 2.53 1.74
C TYR A 130 5.35 3.99 2.12
N PHE A 131 6.40 4.78 1.92
CA PHE A 131 6.41 6.21 2.22
C PHE A 131 5.98 7.01 1.00
N ALA A 132 4.77 7.56 1.07
CA ALA A 132 4.30 8.51 0.06
C ALA A 132 4.65 9.94 0.46
N HIS A 133 5.19 10.70 -0.47
CA HIS A 133 5.56 12.10 -0.25
C HIS A 133 5.17 12.98 -1.44
N ASP A 134 4.96 14.26 -1.18
CA ASP A 134 4.65 15.26 -2.21
C ASP A 134 5.83 15.41 -3.19
N TYR A 135 5.56 15.67 -4.48
CA TYR A 135 6.62 15.86 -5.50
C TYR A 135 7.54 17.05 -5.21
N ASN A 136 7.04 18.04 -4.46
CA ASN A 136 7.71 19.26 -4.05
C ASN A 136 8.11 19.25 -2.58
N ASP A 137 8.18 18.07 -1.94
CA ASP A 137 8.66 17.95 -0.57
C ASP A 137 10.11 18.44 -0.46
N THR A 138 10.37 19.34 0.48
CA THR A 138 11.63 20.09 0.56
C THR A 138 12.86 19.23 0.83
N PHE A 139 12.66 18.06 1.44
CA PHE A 139 13.72 17.08 1.64
C PHE A 139 13.91 16.22 0.38
N PHE A 140 12.84 15.65 -0.16
CA PHE A 140 12.90 14.67 -1.26
C PHE A 140 13.23 15.26 -2.63
N ILE A 141 13.18 16.59 -2.81
CA ILE A 141 13.66 17.23 -4.04
C ILE A 141 15.19 17.28 -4.15
N ARG A 142 15.92 16.93 -3.09
CA ARG A 142 17.38 17.02 -3.02
C ARG A 142 18.03 15.75 -3.55
N ASP A 143 19.23 15.90 -4.10
CA ASP A 143 20.07 14.77 -4.47
C ASP A 143 20.37 13.91 -3.22
N ALA A 144 20.46 12.59 -3.40
CA ALA A 144 20.71 11.61 -2.35
C ALA A 144 19.69 11.58 -1.17
N ALA A 145 18.55 12.29 -1.26
CA ALA A 145 17.56 12.33 -0.17
C ALA A 145 17.06 10.93 0.23
N TYR A 146 16.81 10.05 -0.74
CA TYR A 146 16.36 8.69 -0.48
C TYR A 146 17.44 7.80 0.14
N GLU A 147 18.69 7.95 -0.31
CA GLU A 147 19.85 7.25 0.27
C GLU A 147 20.03 7.68 1.73
N ARG A 148 19.99 8.98 1.99
CA ARG A 148 20.09 9.55 3.33
C ARG A 148 18.95 9.08 4.23
N PHE A 149 17.73 9.03 3.72
CA PHE A 149 16.59 8.51 4.47
C PHE A 149 16.80 7.04 4.84
N ASN A 150 17.23 6.21 3.88
CA ASN A 150 17.50 4.80 4.11
C ASN A 150 18.65 4.57 5.09
N GLU A 151 19.72 5.37 5.03
CA GLU A 151 20.80 5.33 6.01
C GLU A 151 20.29 5.56 7.44
N ILE A 152 19.47 6.59 7.64
CA ILE A 152 18.91 6.93 8.96
C ILE A 152 17.93 5.84 9.41
N PHE A 153 17.05 5.40 8.52
CA PHE A 153 16.09 4.33 8.78
C PHE A 153 16.78 3.05 9.23
N ASN A 154 17.77 2.58 8.46
CA ASN A 154 18.55 1.39 8.77
C ASN A 154 19.41 1.58 10.03
N GLY A 155 19.95 2.78 10.25
CA GLY A 155 20.65 3.13 11.48
C GLY A 155 19.78 2.98 12.71
N VAL A 156 18.52 3.43 12.67
CA VAL A 156 17.55 3.22 13.76
C VAL A 156 17.27 1.73 13.98
N LEU A 157 17.11 0.95 12.92
CA LEU A 157 16.89 -0.50 13.05
C LEU A 157 18.09 -1.24 13.66
N LYS A 158 19.31 -0.91 13.23
CA LYS A 158 20.57 -1.55 13.68
C LYS A 158 20.99 -1.17 15.10
N ASN A 159 20.59 0.00 15.57
CA ASN A 159 20.97 0.49 16.89
C ASN A 159 19.98 0.09 17.99
N ARG A 160 18.94 -0.68 17.65
CA ARG A 160 17.85 -1.05 18.57
C ARG A 160 17.81 -2.56 18.76
N SER A 161 18.16 -3.00 19.96
CA SER A 161 18.12 -4.42 20.34
C SER A 161 16.71 -5.02 20.22
N GLU A 162 15.66 -4.20 20.30
CA GLU A 162 14.28 -4.64 20.11
C GLU A 162 14.00 -5.08 18.67
N CYS A 163 14.65 -4.44 17.67
CA CYS A 163 14.55 -4.86 16.27
C CYS A 163 15.39 -6.13 16.00
N HIS A 164 16.43 -6.39 16.80
CA HIS A 164 17.30 -7.57 16.63
C HIS A 164 16.66 -8.89 17.09
N LYS A 165 15.39 -8.88 17.51
CA LYS A 165 14.63 -10.11 17.80
C LYS A 165 14.40 -10.97 16.56
N PHE A 166 14.75 -10.49 15.37
CA PHE A 166 14.55 -11.12 14.08
C PHE A 166 15.91 -11.48 13.51
N GLU A 167 16.12 -12.79 13.26
CA GLU A 167 17.22 -13.25 12.42
C GLU A 167 16.99 -12.64 11.03
N ASP A 168 17.93 -11.84 10.55
CA ASP A 168 17.84 -11.06 9.31
C ASP A 168 16.76 -9.95 9.28
N ILE A 169 16.82 -9.02 10.24
CA ILE A 169 15.95 -7.82 10.26
C ILE A 169 15.90 -7.05 8.92
N GLU A 170 17.02 -7.00 8.19
CA GLU A 170 17.12 -6.35 6.87
C GLU A 170 16.30 -7.06 5.79
N LYS A 171 16.01 -8.37 5.93
CA LYS A 171 15.08 -9.10 5.06
C LYS A 171 13.64 -8.94 5.52
N ALA A 172 13.43 -8.78 6.82
CA ALA A 172 12.12 -8.67 7.44
C ALA A 172 11.50 -7.27 7.31
N ILE A 173 12.31 -6.22 7.12
CA ILE A 173 11.85 -4.83 6.95
C ILE A 173 12.43 -4.22 5.68
N LYS A 174 11.56 -3.78 4.77
CA LYS A 174 11.95 -3.04 3.56
C LYS A 174 11.32 -1.65 3.49
N VAL A 175 11.88 -0.79 2.66
CA VAL A 175 11.42 0.58 2.44
C VAL A 175 11.20 0.85 0.96
N HIS A 176 10.06 1.44 0.64
CA HIS A 176 9.63 1.84 -0.69
C HIS A 176 9.18 3.29 -0.66
N PHE A 177 9.48 4.04 -1.71
CA PHE A 177 9.06 5.44 -1.85
C PHE A 177 8.06 5.60 -2.99
N VAL A 178 7.03 6.40 -2.73
CA VAL A 178 5.97 6.74 -3.69
C VAL A 178 5.92 8.26 -3.85
N LYS A 179 6.42 8.75 -4.98
CA LYS A 179 6.40 10.18 -5.31
C LYS A 179 5.03 10.58 -5.85
N CYS A 180 4.38 11.50 -5.15
CA CYS A 180 3.03 11.98 -5.48
C CYS A 180 3.07 13.23 -6.35
N GLN A 181 2.48 13.20 -7.55
CA GLN A 181 2.40 14.36 -8.48
C GLN A 181 1.37 15.42 -8.04
N TYR A 182 1.21 15.59 -6.74
CA TYR A 182 0.33 16.56 -6.10
C TYR A 182 0.92 16.90 -4.72
N SER A 183 0.40 17.94 -4.07
CA SER A 183 0.83 18.33 -2.74
C SER A 183 -0.35 18.57 -1.81
N GLY A 184 -0.14 18.33 -0.52
CA GLY A 184 -1.09 18.68 0.54
C GLY A 184 -2.35 17.81 0.57
N LYS A 185 -2.28 16.59 0.02
CA LYS A 185 -3.42 15.66 -0.10
C LYS A 185 -3.10 14.33 0.58
N PRO A 186 -3.11 14.27 1.91
CA PRO A 186 -2.63 13.11 2.67
C PRO A 186 -3.43 11.84 2.40
N ALA A 187 -4.75 11.93 2.18
CA ALA A 187 -5.54 10.72 1.87
C ALA A 187 -5.23 10.18 0.48
N TRP A 188 -4.92 11.06 -0.48
CA TRP A 188 -4.39 10.60 -1.76
C TRP A 188 -3.03 9.94 -1.61
N ALA A 189 -2.12 10.54 -0.85
CA ALA A 189 -0.79 9.98 -0.63
C ALA A 189 -0.85 8.61 0.07
N GLN A 190 -1.70 8.47 1.10
CA GLN A 190 -1.96 7.19 1.75
C GLN A 190 -2.57 6.16 0.78
N ASN A 191 -3.52 6.58 -0.07
CA ASN A 191 -4.06 5.71 -1.10
C ASN A 191 -2.94 5.23 -2.05
N ASP A 192 -2.11 6.13 -2.54
CA ASP A 192 -1.10 5.81 -3.54
C ASP A 192 0.02 4.93 -2.94
N ALA A 193 0.37 5.12 -1.66
CA ALA A 193 1.22 4.18 -0.92
C ALA A 193 0.65 2.75 -0.90
N MET A 194 -0.64 2.61 -0.58
CA MET A 194 -1.27 1.29 -0.49
C MET A 194 -1.53 0.66 -1.84
N MET A 195 -1.79 1.46 -2.88
CA MET A 195 -1.89 0.96 -4.25
C MET A 195 -0.53 0.46 -4.77
N ALA A 196 0.58 1.12 -4.42
CA ALA A 196 1.92 0.60 -4.72
C ALA A 196 2.16 -0.74 -4.01
N ALA A 197 1.82 -0.83 -2.72
CA ALA A 197 1.89 -2.07 -1.95
C ALA A 197 1.04 -3.19 -2.55
N HIS A 198 -0.16 -2.87 -3.05
CA HIS A 198 -1.01 -3.85 -3.74
C HIS A 198 -0.37 -4.37 -5.02
N ALA A 199 0.22 -3.48 -5.83
CA ALA A 199 0.96 -3.85 -7.03
C ALA A 199 2.17 -4.75 -6.71
N ASP A 200 2.77 -4.57 -5.53
CA ASP A 200 3.85 -5.40 -5.01
C ASP A 200 3.35 -6.69 -4.34
N ASN A 201 2.08 -7.06 -4.49
CA ASN A 201 1.45 -8.28 -3.96
C ASN A 201 1.51 -8.41 -2.43
N MET A 202 1.42 -7.30 -1.71
CA MET A 202 1.29 -7.32 -0.25
C MET A 202 -0.05 -7.95 0.18
N THR A 203 -0.05 -8.66 1.31
CA THR A 203 -1.22 -9.43 1.78
C THR A 203 -2.15 -8.58 2.64
N PHE A 204 -1.57 -7.81 3.56
CA PHE A 204 -2.29 -6.89 4.43
C PHE A 204 -1.73 -5.49 4.33
N PHE A 205 -2.59 -4.51 4.61
CA PHE A 205 -2.27 -3.09 4.57
C PHE A 205 -2.57 -2.49 5.93
N TYR A 206 -1.60 -1.78 6.50
CA TYR A 206 -1.76 -1.03 7.73
C TYR A 206 -1.42 0.44 7.51
N ARG A 207 -2.43 1.29 7.49
CA ARG A 207 -2.23 2.74 7.40
C ARG A 207 -1.81 3.28 8.77
N ILE A 208 -0.69 4.00 8.79
CA ILE A 208 -0.19 4.69 9.99
C ILE A 208 0.21 6.13 9.67
N ASN A 209 0.24 6.98 10.70
CA ASN A 209 0.81 8.32 10.62
C ASN A 209 2.24 8.29 11.17
N ASP A 210 3.10 9.13 10.63
CA ASP A 210 4.49 9.37 11.04
C ASP A 210 4.67 9.84 12.49
N ASP A 211 3.63 10.39 13.11
CA ASP A 211 3.63 10.93 14.48
C ASP A 211 2.97 9.99 15.51
N THR A 212 3.21 8.68 15.37
CA THR A 212 2.54 7.61 16.13
C THR A 212 3.51 6.86 17.04
N ILE A 213 3.05 6.51 18.25
CA ILE A 213 3.73 5.57 19.16
C ILE A 213 2.86 4.32 19.32
N LEU A 214 3.35 3.17 18.87
CA LEU A 214 2.71 1.87 19.06
C LEU A 214 2.96 1.35 20.49
N GLN A 215 1.91 0.96 21.21
CA GLN A 215 2.03 0.63 22.65
C GLN A 215 1.78 -0.83 22.99
N THR A 216 1.23 -1.62 22.07
CA THR A 216 0.82 -3.00 22.34
C THR A 216 1.44 -3.94 21.33
N SER A 217 2.25 -4.90 21.79
CA SER A 217 2.81 -5.96 20.95
C SER A 217 1.74 -6.99 20.54
N GLY A 218 2.01 -7.77 19.49
CA GLY A 218 1.07 -8.80 19.02
C GLY A 218 -0.16 -8.23 18.31
N TRP A 219 -0.06 -7.00 17.80
CA TRP A 219 -1.14 -6.34 17.08
C TRP A 219 -1.39 -6.98 15.72
N THR A 220 -0.35 -7.45 15.03
CA THR A 220 -0.43 -8.03 13.68
C THR A 220 -1.36 -9.24 13.66
N GLU A 221 -1.10 -10.23 14.51
CA GLU A 221 -1.87 -11.47 14.60
C GLU A 221 -3.28 -11.22 15.07
N GLN A 222 -3.47 -10.29 16.01
CA GLN A 222 -4.81 -9.98 16.53
C GLN A 222 -5.69 -9.30 15.48
N PHE A 223 -5.12 -8.41 14.66
CA PHE A 223 -5.84 -7.82 13.54
C PHE A 223 -6.19 -8.88 12.49
N ILE A 224 -5.23 -9.72 12.10
CA ILE A 224 -5.45 -10.82 11.15
C ILE A 224 -6.51 -11.79 11.68
N ALA A 225 -6.37 -12.26 12.92
CA ALA A 225 -7.31 -13.19 13.55
C ALA A 225 -8.72 -12.60 13.59
N THR A 226 -8.85 -11.32 13.94
CA THR A 226 -10.15 -10.62 13.94
C THR A 226 -10.76 -10.57 12.54
N LEU A 227 -9.98 -10.16 11.53
CA LEU A 227 -10.45 -10.12 10.14
C LEU A 227 -10.89 -11.52 9.64
N SER A 228 -10.18 -12.58 10.04
CA SER A 228 -10.53 -13.97 9.71
C SER A 228 -11.84 -14.44 10.33
N THR A 229 -12.36 -13.78 11.38
CA THR A 229 -13.66 -14.13 11.98
C THR A 229 -14.87 -13.65 11.18
N TYR A 230 -14.68 -12.71 10.25
CA TYR A 230 -15.77 -12.24 9.39
C TYR A 230 -16.22 -13.33 8.40
N LYS A 231 -17.42 -13.19 7.82
CA LYS A 231 -18.03 -14.21 6.95
C LYS A 231 -18.56 -13.62 5.64
N PRO A 232 -17.86 -13.69 4.51
CA PRO A 232 -16.59 -14.39 4.30
C PRO A 232 -15.43 -13.73 5.07
N PRO A 233 -14.37 -14.52 5.36
CA PRO A 233 -13.20 -14.07 6.14
C PRO A 233 -12.44 -12.98 5.39
N LEU A 234 -11.66 -12.20 6.14
CA LEU A 234 -10.75 -11.16 5.65
C LEU A 234 -11.42 -9.95 4.97
N ILE A 235 -12.75 -9.94 4.87
CA ILE A 235 -13.51 -8.79 4.35
C ILE A 235 -14.01 -7.93 5.50
N GLY A 236 -13.28 -6.86 5.76
CA GLY A 236 -13.59 -5.87 6.77
C GLY A 236 -12.44 -4.92 7.00
N VAL A 237 -12.57 -4.13 8.05
CA VAL A 237 -11.52 -3.25 8.56
C VAL A 237 -11.42 -3.41 10.06
N VAL A 238 -10.18 -3.44 10.57
CA VAL A 238 -9.91 -3.42 12.00
C VAL A 238 -8.88 -2.35 12.31
N GLY A 239 -8.75 -1.98 13.57
CA GLY A 239 -7.67 -1.10 13.97
C GLY A 239 -7.55 -0.93 15.47
N PRO A 240 -6.50 -0.23 15.91
CA PRO A 240 -6.20 -0.06 17.32
C PRO A 240 -7.15 0.95 17.98
N ASN A 241 -7.32 0.78 19.28
CA ASN A 241 -7.75 1.89 20.11
C ASN A 241 -6.61 2.91 20.25
N HIS A 242 -6.93 4.19 20.24
CA HIS A 242 -5.91 5.21 20.35
C HIS A 242 -6.31 6.36 21.26
N LYS A 243 -5.32 7.06 21.78
CA LYS A 243 -5.48 8.38 22.38
C LYS A 243 -5.02 9.44 21.39
N GLY A 244 -5.70 10.59 21.42
CA GLY A 244 -5.44 11.70 20.51
C GLY A 244 -6.10 11.48 19.14
N GLY A 245 -7.25 12.11 18.92
CA GLY A 245 -7.90 12.13 17.59
C GLY A 245 -9.40 11.89 17.67
N LYS A 246 -10.01 11.52 16.55
CA LYS A 246 -11.44 11.22 16.46
C LYS A 246 -11.70 9.75 16.81
N LEU A 247 -12.12 9.51 18.05
CA LEU A 247 -12.26 8.16 18.61
C LEU A 247 -13.40 7.33 17.99
N SER A 248 -14.36 7.96 17.32
CA SER A 248 -15.52 7.29 16.73
C SER A 248 -15.22 6.57 15.41
N ILE A 249 -14.03 6.76 14.83
CA ILE A 249 -13.62 6.16 13.55
C ILE A 249 -12.25 5.50 13.67
N LEU A 250 -11.89 4.68 12.70
CA LEU A 250 -10.55 4.11 12.54
C LEU A 250 -9.68 5.13 11.80
N THR A 251 -8.90 5.91 12.53
CA THR A 251 -7.83 6.76 11.96
C THR A 251 -6.53 5.98 11.74
N TYR A 252 -6.55 4.70 12.09
CA TYR A 252 -5.51 3.72 11.88
C TYR A 252 -6.25 2.45 11.49
N ASP A 253 -6.14 2.08 10.22
CA ASP A 253 -6.93 1.01 9.64
C ASP A 253 -6.02 -0.08 9.08
N PHE A 254 -6.42 -1.31 9.37
CA PHE A 254 -5.77 -2.54 8.96
C PHE A 254 -6.77 -3.38 8.18
N VAL A 255 -6.44 -3.70 6.94
CA VAL A 255 -7.29 -4.44 6.00
C VAL A 255 -6.50 -5.52 5.26
N HIS A 256 -7.20 -6.52 4.76
CA HIS A 256 -6.64 -7.49 3.81
C HIS A 256 -6.64 -6.92 2.38
N ARG A 257 -5.84 -7.50 1.49
CA ARG A 257 -5.77 -7.11 0.06
C ARG A 257 -7.11 -7.10 -0.67
N HIS A 258 -8.04 -7.94 -0.22
CA HIS A 258 -9.41 -7.96 -0.73
C HIS A 258 -10.08 -6.59 -0.67
N HIS A 259 -9.71 -5.70 0.25
CA HIS A 259 -10.21 -4.33 0.27
C HIS A 259 -10.03 -3.63 -1.08
N ILE A 260 -8.79 -3.62 -1.59
CA ILE A 260 -8.46 -3.01 -2.87
C ILE A 260 -9.06 -3.84 -4.02
N ASP A 261 -9.08 -5.17 -3.92
CA ASP A 261 -9.70 -6.02 -4.95
C ASP A 261 -11.21 -5.74 -5.11
N ILE A 262 -11.91 -5.40 -4.02
CA ILE A 262 -13.35 -5.08 -4.02
C ILE A 262 -13.62 -3.68 -4.58
N PHE A 263 -12.86 -2.68 -4.12
CA PHE A 263 -13.16 -1.28 -4.42
C PHE A 263 -12.37 -0.71 -5.59
N GLY A 264 -11.25 -1.32 -5.96
CA GLY A 264 -10.28 -0.81 -6.94
C GLY A 264 -9.39 0.32 -6.42
N PHE A 265 -9.46 0.62 -5.12
CA PHE A 265 -8.69 1.66 -4.45
C PHE A 265 -8.61 1.38 -2.93
N TYR A 266 -7.68 2.04 -2.24
CA TYR A 266 -7.59 2.02 -0.77
C TYR A 266 -8.45 3.12 -0.13
N TYR A 267 -8.38 4.34 -0.68
CA TYR A 267 -9.34 5.41 -0.36
C TYR A 267 -9.92 6.00 -1.64
N PRO A 268 -11.20 6.42 -1.63
CA PRO A 268 -11.81 7.06 -2.79
C PRO A 268 -11.04 8.31 -3.17
N ARG A 269 -10.72 8.48 -4.47
CA ARG A 269 -9.97 9.64 -4.95
C ARG A 269 -10.75 10.95 -4.78
N GLU A 270 -12.05 10.89 -4.55
CA GLU A 270 -12.87 12.05 -4.22
C GLU A 270 -12.56 12.63 -2.81
N LEU A 271 -11.88 11.87 -1.94
CA LEU A 271 -11.52 12.29 -0.58
C LEU A 271 -10.02 12.56 -0.51
N SER A 272 -9.62 13.81 -0.74
CA SER A 272 -8.19 14.18 -0.82
C SER A 272 -7.47 14.39 0.51
N ALA A 273 -8.22 14.58 1.59
CA ALA A 273 -7.67 14.80 2.93
C ALA A 273 -8.60 14.21 4.00
N TRP A 274 -9.41 15.05 4.65
CA TRP A 274 -10.36 14.62 5.67
C TRP A 274 -11.44 13.70 5.09
N TYR A 275 -12.06 12.91 5.97
CA TYR A 275 -13.14 11.95 5.71
C TYR A 275 -12.75 10.62 5.04
N ALA A 276 -11.50 10.40 4.64
CA ALA A 276 -11.06 9.08 4.18
C ALA A 276 -11.19 8.02 5.29
N ASP A 277 -10.72 8.33 6.49
CA ASP A 277 -10.89 7.52 7.70
C ASP A 277 -12.38 7.26 8.03
N ASP A 278 -13.24 8.28 7.84
CA ASP A 278 -14.69 8.13 7.99
C ASP A 278 -15.26 7.15 6.95
N TRP A 279 -14.81 7.24 5.70
CA TRP A 279 -15.27 6.37 4.63
C TRP A 279 -14.89 4.92 4.92
N ILE A 280 -13.62 4.62 5.22
CA ILE A 280 -13.17 3.23 5.40
C ILE A 280 -13.83 2.60 6.63
N THR A 281 -14.01 3.37 7.70
CA THR A 281 -14.74 2.91 8.88
C THR A 281 -16.18 2.54 8.51
N ARG A 282 -16.88 3.47 7.83
CA ARG A 282 -18.33 3.39 7.65
C ARG A 282 -18.74 2.53 6.45
N VAL A 283 -17.87 2.29 5.47
CA VAL A 283 -18.21 1.40 4.34
C VAL A 283 -18.43 -0.04 4.82
N TYR A 284 -17.72 -0.44 5.89
CA TYR A 284 -17.82 -1.76 6.51
C TYR A 284 -18.76 -1.84 7.72
N GLU A 285 -19.26 -0.71 8.22
CA GLU A 285 -20.27 -0.70 9.29
C GLU A 285 -21.61 -1.31 8.84
N PRO A 286 -22.39 -1.90 9.78
CA PRO A 286 -22.09 -1.99 11.22
C PRO A 286 -21.28 -3.23 11.63
N SER A 287 -21.13 -4.23 10.76
CA SER A 287 -20.73 -5.59 11.18
C SER A 287 -19.30 -5.99 10.85
N ARG A 288 -18.55 -5.18 10.10
CA ARG A 288 -17.20 -5.52 9.61
C ARG A 288 -16.16 -4.45 9.89
N SER A 289 -16.43 -3.58 10.86
CA SER A 289 -15.57 -2.49 11.27
C SER A 289 -15.35 -2.59 12.77
N LEU A 290 -14.13 -2.89 13.21
CA LEU A 290 -13.86 -3.12 14.64
C LEU A 290 -12.59 -2.41 15.13
N LYS A 291 -12.75 -1.66 16.22
CA LYS A 291 -11.65 -1.10 16.99
C LYS A 291 -11.31 -2.04 18.16
N LEU A 292 -10.13 -2.65 18.12
CA LEU A 292 -9.68 -3.56 19.18
C LEU A 292 -9.26 -2.76 20.41
N ARG A 293 -10.04 -2.85 21.49
CA ARG A 293 -9.84 -2.05 22.72
C ARG A 293 -8.51 -2.30 23.43
N ASN A 294 -8.00 -3.52 23.29
CA ASN A 294 -6.77 -3.98 23.92
C ASN A 294 -5.51 -3.62 23.12
N ILE A 295 -5.61 -3.40 21.81
CA ILE A 295 -4.51 -2.87 21.00
C ILE A 295 -4.49 -1.36 21.13
N LYS A 296 -3.39 -0.81 21.66
CA LYS A 296 -3.26 0.62 21.94
C LYS A 296 -2.15 1.25 21.12
N LEU A 297 -2.41 2.49 20.70
CA LEU A 297 -1.38 3.43 20.25
C LEU A 297 -1.64 4.84 20.76
N PHE A 298 -0.64 5.69 20.66
CA PHE A 298 -0.74 7.11 20.97
C PHE A 298 -0.43 7.94 19.72
N HIS A 299 -1.41 8.72 19.27
CA HIS A 299 -1.19 9.75 18.26
C HIS A 299 -0.65 10.99 18.96
N THR A 300 0.62 11.29 18.78
CA THR A 300 1.32 12.31 19.58
C THR A 300 0.78 13.72 19.35
N LYS A 301 0.26 14.00 18.14
CA LYS A 301 -0.22 15.33 17.71
C LYS A 301 0.80 16.45 17.88
N LYS A 302 2.08 16.14 18.06
CA LYS A 302 3.16 17.13 18.24
C LYS A 302 3.28 18.04 17.02
N LEU A 303 2.86 17.57 15.84
CA LEU A 303 2.84 18.32 14.58
C LEU A 303 1.56 19.18 14.40
N GLY A 304 0.63 19.16 15.36
CA GLY A 304 -0.63 19.92 15.27
C GLY A 304 -1.57 19.46 14.14
N ILE A 305 -2.42 20.38 13.68
CA ILE A 305 -3.28 20.15 12.52
C ILE A 305 -2.47 20.46 11.26
N ARG A 306 -2.19 19.44 10.45
CA ARG A 306 -1.39 19.57 9.22
C ARG A 306 -2.20 20.03 8.00
N TYR A 307 -3.53 19.88 8.02
CA TYR A 307 -4.38 20.08 6.85
C TYR A 307 -5.74 20.66 7.22
N ASP A 308 -6.21 21.59 6.41
CA ASP A 308 -7.52 22.21 6.59
C ASP A 308 -8.67 21.23 6.33
N ARG A 309 -9.76 21.45 7.08
CA ARG A 309 -11.01 20.70 6.87
C ARG A 309 -11.70 21.20 5.61
N ASP A 310 -11.64 20.41 4.55
CA ASP A 310 -12.48 20.65 3.38
C ASP A 310 -13.95 20.25 3.67
N LYS A 311 -14.83 21.27 3.78
CA LYS A 311 -16.27 21.06 3.99
C LYS A 311 -16.95 20.39 2.79
N ALA A 312 -16.40 20.50 1.58
CA ALA A 312 -16.97 19.87 0.39
C ALA A 312 -16.92 18.34 0.47
N HIS A 313 -15.85 17.77 1.03
CA HIS A 313 -15.73 16.32 1.24
C HIS A 313 -16.84 15.76 2.14
N SER A 314 -17.26 16.52 3.15
CA SER A 314 -18.37 16.13 4.05
C SER A 314 -19.67 15.87 3.29
N LYS A 315 -19.96 16.70 2.28
CA LYS A 315 -21.15 16.56 1.43
C LYS A 315 -21.07 15.36 0.49
N MET A 316 -19.86 14.96 0.09
CA MET A 316 -19.64 13.82 -0.80
C MET A 316 -19.71 12.47 -0.08
N LEU A 317 -19.29 12.41 1.19
CA LEU A 317 -19.18 11.16 1.95
C LEU A 317 -20.46 10.29 1.91
N PRO A 318 -21.69 10.81 2.11
CA PRO A 318 -22.89 9.98 2.02
C PRO A 318 -23.10 9.34 0.65
N LYS A 319 -22.77 10.06 -0.44
CA LYS A 319 -22.88 9.55 -1.82
C LYS A 319 -21.88 8.42 -2.06
N LEU A 320 -20.63 8.60 -1.62
CA LEU A 320 -19.57 7.59 -1.72
C LEU A 320 -19.94 6.33 -0.92
N LEU A 321 -20.37 6.49 0.33
CA LEU A 321 -20.80 5.37 1.17
C LEU A 321 -21.98 4.60 0.55
N LYS A 322 -22.96 5.29 -0.03
CA LYS A 322 -24.08 4.63 -0.73
C LYS A 322 -23.60 3.82 -1.93
N ARG A 323 -22.70 4.38 -2.74
CA ARG A 323 -22.11 3.70 -3.91
C ARG A 323 -21.32 2.48 -3.48
N ASP A 324 -20.37 2.66 -2.56
CA ASP A 324 -19.36 1.64 -2.24
C ASP A 324 -19.95 0.52 -1.37
N ARG A 325 -20.95 0.80 -0.52
CA ARG A 325 -21.70 -0.26 0.16
C ARG A 325 -22.44 -1.17 -0.83
N LYS A 326 -22.93 -0.64 -1.95
CA LYS A 326 -23.54 -1.48 -3.01
C LYS A 326 -22.49 -2.39 -3.65
N VAL A 327 -21.28 -1.90 -3.88
CA VAL A 327 -20.14 -2.70 -4.38
C VAL A 327 -19.82 -3.83 -3.40
N LEU A 328 -19.62 -3.50 -2.12
CA LEU A 328 -19.36 -4.48 -1.07
C LEU A 328 -20.49 -5.52 -0.96
N GLN A 329 -21.75 -5.11 -0.92
CA GLN A 329 -22.89 -6.02 -0.85
C GLN A 329 -22.98 -6.95 -2.07
N THR A 330 -22.66 -6.44 -3.26
CA THR A 330 -22.61 -7.26 -4.47
C THR A 330 -21.53 -8.32 -4.35
N TYR A 331 -20.33 -7.94 -3.93
CA TYR A 331 -19.21 -8.86 -3.72
C TYR A 331 -19.55 -9.94 -2.68
N LEU A 332 -20.13 -9.55 -1.54
CA LEU A 332 -20.52 -10.47 -0.47
C LEU A 332 -21.60 -11.48 -0.90
N LYS A 333 -22.46 -11.11 -1.84
CA LYS A 333 -23.48 -12.02 -2.40
C LYS A 333 -22.87 -13.04 -3.37
N THR A 334 -21.84 -12.64 -4.11
CA THR A 334 -21.18 -13.52 -5.09
C THR A 334 -20.08 -14.38 -4.47
N HIS A 335 -19.68 -14.09 -3.23
CA HIS A 335 -18.71 -14.87 -2.44
C HIS A 335 -19.33 -15.23 -1.07
N PRO A 336 -20.33 -16.12 -1.05
CA PRO A 336 -20.92 -16.58 0.20
C PRO A 336 -19.86 -17.26 1.09
N PRO A 337 -20.06 -17.26 2.42
CA PRO A 337 -19.10 -17.78 3.39
C PRO A 337 -18.85 -19.28 3.28
#